data_AF-A0A1H4D1A8-F1
#
_entry.id   AF-A0A1H4D1A8-F1
#
_cell.length_a   1.000
_cell.length_b   1.000
_cell.length_c   1.000
_cell.angle_alpha   90.00
_cell.angle_beta   90.00
_cell.angle_gamma   90.00
#
_symmetry.space_group_name_H-M   'P 1'
#
loop_
_entity.id
_entity.type
_entity.pdbx_description
1 polymer ?
#
loop_
_entity_poly.entity_id
_entity_poly.type
_entity_poly.pdbx_seq_one_letter_code
_entity_poly.pdbx_strand_id
1 'polypeptide(L)'
;MEKGTYVLSGSLPVNDDLEAEQIERVRRHLGGFASVYLAHDETAHTVSLHISGTMLRDDVRLIERRLEKFAEENCTAGAILLSEWNGLTDWLIIGMNWHVQCLLKLGAVQEQFARLVERDFDFLVRLEPPSGNAVGETPPLMCVSIAT
;
A
#
# COMPACT_ATOMS: atom_id res chain seq x y z
N MET A 1 -9.20 32.32 -1.19
CA MET A 1 -7.91 31.63 -0.99
C MET A 1 -6.92 32.17 -2.00
N GLU A 2 -5.68 32.40 -1.57
CA GLU A 2 -4.61 32.92 -2.41
C GLU A 2 -4.00 31.79 -3.26
N LYS A 3 -3.65 32.09 -4.51
CA LYS A 3 -2.92 31.17 -5.38
C LYS A 3 -1.43 31.24 -5.06
N GLY A 4 -0.75 30.11 -5.13
CA GLY A 4 0.70 30.03 -4.97
C GLY A 4 1.36 29.32 -6.14
N THR A 5 2.65 29.57 -6.30
CA THR A 5 3.50 28.79 -7.20
C THR A 5 3.82 27.47 -6.51
N TYR A 6 3.46 26.38 -7.17
CA TYR A 6 3.69 25.02 -6.69
C TYR A 6 4.64 24.30 -7.63
N VAL A 7 5.57 23.53 -7.06
CA VAL A 7 6.44 22.59 -7.78
C VAL A 7 6.50 21.28 -6.99
N LEU A 8 6.34 20.16 -7.67
CA LEU A 8 6.57 18.84 -7.13
C LEU A 8 7.53 18.10 -8.05
N SER A 9 8.57 17.48 -7.49
CA SER A 9 9.56 16.76 -8.27
C SER A 9 10.08 15.51 -7.55
N GLY A 10 10.46 14.51 -8.34
CA GLY A 10 11.08 13.29 -7.82
C GLY A 10 10.85 12.10 -8.75
N SER A 11 10.99 10.91 -8.20
CA SER A 11 10.85 9.65 -8.93
C SER A 11 10.11 8.62 -8.08
N LEU A 12 9.29 7.81 -8.74
CA LEU A 12 8.51 6.75 -8.14
C LEU A 12 9.03 5.39 -8.61
N PRO A 13 9.36 4.45 -7.72
CA PRO A 13 9.67 3.08 -8.11
C PRO A 13 8.36 2.36 -8.50
N VAL A 14 8.31 1.78 -9.69
CA VAL A 14 7.08 1.19 -10.27
C VAL A 14 7.21 -0.30 -10.52
N ASN A 15 6.07 -0.96 -10.73
CA ASN A 15 6.02 -2.37 -11.14
C ASN A 15 6.45 -2.53 -12.60
N ASP A 16 6.93 -3.73 -12.94
CA ASP A 16 7.38 -4.09 -14.29
C ASP A 16 6.24 -4.14 -15.33
N ASP A 17 4.99 -4.28 -14.87
CA ASP A 17 3.78 -4.32 -15.68
C ASP A 17 3.13 -2.95 -15.87
N LEU A 18 3.82 -1.86 -15.49
CA LEU A 18 3.30 -0.50 -15.67
C LEU A 18 3.10 -0.18 -17.16
N GLU A 19 1.85 0.09 -17.53
CA GLU A 19 1.48 0.45 -18.90
C GLU A 19 1.51 1.98 -19.12
N ALA A 20 1.86 2.40 -20.33
CA ALA A 20 1.88 3.81 -20.71
C ALA A 20 0.51 4.51 -20.52
N GLU A 21 -0.59 3.77 -20.63
CA GLU A 21 -1.93 4.31 -20.40
C GLU A 21 -2.15 4.78 -18.95
N GLN A 22 -1.55 4.11 -17.97
CA GLN A 22 -1.66 4.48 -16.55
C GLN A 22 -0.98 5.83 -16.30
N ILE A 23 0.19 6.06 -16.91
CA ILE A 23 0.90 7.34 -16.86
C ILE A 23 0.10 8.43 -17.57
N GLU A 24 -0.39 8.15 -18.78
CA GLU A 24 -1.12 9.13 -19.59
C GLU A 24 -2.46 9.52 -18.93
N ARG A 25 -3.10 8.59 -18.20
CA ARG A 25 -4.29 8.89 -17.40
C ARG A 25 -4.00 9.90 -16.29
N VAL A 26 -2.84 9.82 -15.63
CA VAL A 26 -2.43 10.83 -14.64
C VAL A 26 -2.14 12.16 -15.33
N ARG A 27 -1.36 12.14 -16.42
CA ARG A 27 -1.01 13.32 -17.20
C ARG A 27 -2.24 14.11 -17.65
N ARG A 28 -3.25 13.43 -18.20
CA ARG A 28 -4.50 14.06 -18.66
C ARG A 28 -5.31 14.68 -17.53
N HIS A 29 -5.39 14.02 -16.37
CA HIS A 29 -6.14 14.56 -15.22
C HIS A 29 -5.47 15.82 -14.66
N LEU A 30 -4.15 15.80 -14.51
CA LEU A 30 -3.41 16.90 -13.90
C LEU A 30 -3.10 18.04 -14.89
N GLY A 31 -3.02 17.72 -16.18
CA GLY A 31 -2.76 18.69 -17.26
C GLY A 31 -3.83 19.77 -17.43
N GLY A 32 -5.00 19.62 -16.81
CA GLY A 32 -6.05 20.65 -16.82
C GLY A 32 -5.71 21.88 -15.97
N PHE A 33 -4.76 21.79 -15.04
CA PHE A 33 -4.46 22.87 -14.09
C PHE A 33 -2.98 22.94 -13.64
N ALA A 34 -2.13 22.03 -14.11
CA ALA A 34 -0.69 22.06 -13.89
C ALA A 34 0.08 21.67 -15.17
N SER A 35 1.31 22.14 -15.29
CA SER A 35 2.30 21.57 -16.20
C SER A 35 2.75 20.23 -15.63
N VAL A 36 2.73 19.17 -16.44
CA VAL A 36 2.99 17.80 -15.99
C VAL A 36 4.00 17.13 -16.91
N TYR A 37 5.14 16.78 -16.35
CA TYR A 37 6.14 15.88 -16.92
C TYR A 37 6.10 14.56 -16.17
N LEU A 38 5.93 13.47 -16.92
CA LEU A 38 6.04 12.10 -16.43
C LEU A 38 6.84 11.30 -17.47
N ALA A 39 7.87 10.59 -17.03
CA ALA A 39 8.68 9.75 -17.90
C ALA A 39 8.96 8.41 -17.22
N HIS A 40 8.63 7.32 -17.91
CA HIS A 40 8.97 5.97 -17.47
C HIS A 40 10.39 5.64 -17.90
N ASP A 41 11.21 5.23 -16.93
CA ASP A 41 12.50 4.60 -17.14
C ASP A 41 12.35 3.10 -16.85
N GLU A 42 12.21 2.32 -17.92
CA GLU A 42 12.09 0.86 -17.87
C GLU A 42 13.37 0.19 -17.34
N THR A 43 14.53 0.84 -17.48
CA THR A 43 15.81 0.27 -17.00
C THR A 43 15.96 0.46 -15.50
N ALA A 44 15.55 1.62 -15.00
CA ALA A 44 15.56 1.90 -13.57
C ALA A 44 14.31 1.42 -12.84
N HIS A 45 13.28 0.97 -13.56
CA HIS A 45 11.95 0.65 -13.04
C HIS A 45 11.35 1.82 -12.24
N THR A 46 11.47 3.04 -12.80
CA THR A 46 10.96 4.25 -12.14
C THR A 46 10.16 5.15 -13.07
N VAL A 47 9.23 5.91 -12.52
CA VAL A 47 8.60 7.06 -13.17
C VAL A 47 9.15 8.34 -12.57
N SER A 48 9.89 9.10 -13.37
CA SER A 48 10.31 10.46 -13.01
C SER A 48 9.14 11.43 -13.22
N LEU A 49 8.96 12.36 -12.29
CA LEU A 49 7.88 13.35 -12.34
C LEU A 49 8.35 14.76 -12.04
N HIS A 50 7.74 15.71 -12.74
CA HIS A 50 7.80 17.13 -12.41
C HIS A 50 6.45 17.77 -12.69
N ILE A 51 5.82 18.33 -11.66
CA ILE A 51 4.51 18.96 -11.74
C ILE A 51 4.64 20.39 -11.23
N SER A 52 4.20 21.37 -12.00
CA SER A 52 4.34 22.77 -11.60
C SER A 52 3.20 23.67 -12.10
N GLY A 53 2.95 24.76 -11.41
CA GLY A 53 1.96 25.75 -11.83
C GLY A 53 1.56 26.74 -10.74
N THR A 54 0.69 27.68 -11.11
CA THR A 54 0.10 28.65 -10.18
C THR A 54 -1.33 28.23 -9.86
N MET A 55 -1.55 27.74 -8.64
CA MET A 55 -2.78 27.03 -8.28
C MET A 55 -3.25 27.32 -6.85
N LEU A 56 -4.47 26.89 -6.51
CA LEU A 56 -4.97 26.97 -5.14
C LEU A 56 -4.40 25.81 -4.32
N ARG A 57 -4.36 26.00 -3.00
CA ARG A 57 -3.91 24.94 -2.07
C ARG A 57 -4.76 23.66 -2.14
N ASP A 58 -6.02 23.79 -2.55
CA ASP A 58 -6.89 22.62 -2.76
C ASP A 58 -6.56 21.86 -4.06
N ASP A 59 -6.05 22.55 -5.10
CA ASP A 59 -5.55 21.91 -6.31
C ASP A 59 -4.28 21.11 -6.03
N VAL A 60 -3.41 21.62 -5.14
CA VAL A 60 -2.23 20.89 -4.63
C VAL A 60 -2.65 19.58 -3.97
N ARG A 61 -3.64 19.63 -3.07
CA ARG A 61 -4.16 18.41 -2.42
C ARG A 61 -4.75 17.42 -3.42
N LEU A 62 -5.31 17.89 -4.54
CA LEU A 62 -5.81 17.02 -5.60
C LEU A 62 -4.67 16.32 -6.34
N ILE A 63 -3.55 17.01 -6.59
CA ILE A 63 -2.32 16.41 -7.15
C ILE A 63 -1.81 15.32 -6.23
N GLU A 64 -1.63 15.64 -4.94
CA GLU A 64 -1.10 14.72 -3.93
C GLU A 64 -1.94 13.44 -3.86
N ARG A 65 -3.27 13.56 -3.72
CA ARG A 65 -4.18 12.40 -3.71
C ARG A 65 -4.14 11.58 -4.99
N ARG A 66 -3.98 12.24 -6.15
CA ARG A 66 -3.94 11.54 -7.44
C ARG A 66 -2.65 10.73 -7.58
N LEU A 67 -1.52 11.28 -7.11
CA LEU A 67 -0.24 10.58 -7.08
C LEU A 67 -0.21 9.48 -6.02
N GLU A 68 -0.82 9.71 -4.87
CA GLU A 68 -0.97 8.68 -3.83
C GLU A 68 -1.72 7.46 -4.38
N LYS A 69 -2.86 7.69 -5.05
CA LYS A 69 -3.61 6.62 -5.71
C LYS A 69 -2.81 5.93 -6.82
N PHE A 70 -2.08 6.69 -7.63
CA PHE A 70 -1.19 6.10 -8.64
C PHE A 70 -0.13 5.21 -7.99
N ALA A 71 0.45 5.65 -6.87
CA ALA A 71 1.46 4.90 -6.15
C ALA A 71 0.91 3.63 -5.49
N GLU A 72 -0.30 3.67 -4.96
CA GLU A 72 -0.98 2.49 -4.41
C GLU A 72 -1.23 1.41 -5.47
N GLU A 73 -1.54 1.82 -6.71
CA GLU A 73 -1.86 0.90 -7.80
C GLU A 73 -0.61 0.37 -8.52
N ASN A 74 0.46 1.16 -8.60
CA ASN A 74 1.56 0.89 -9.54
C ASN A 74 2.97 0.93 -8.93
N CYS A 75 3.14 1.38 -7.68
CA CYS A 75 4.48 1.48 -7.09
C CYS A 75 4.87 0.20 -6.33
N THR A 76 6.13 -0.19 -6.48
CA THR A 76 6.74 -1.31 -5.73
C THR A 76 7.19 -0.90 -4.33
N ALA A 77 7.48 0.39 -4.12
CA ALA A 77 7.95 0.93 -2.86
C ALA A 77 7.45 2.36 -2.62
N GLY A 78 7.61 2.85 -1.38
CA GLY A 78 7.35 4.24 -1.06
C GLY A 78 8.38 5.18 -1.69
N ALA A 79 7.99 6.42 -1.93
CA ALA A 79 8.85 7.47 -2.46
C ALA A 79 8.70 8.78 -1.68
N ILE A 80 9.78 9.55 -1.65
CA ILE A 80 9.84 10.89 -1.08
C ILE A 80 10.01 11.87 -2.23
N LEU A 81 9.05 12.78 -2.38
CA LEU A 81 9.02 13.79 -3.43
C LEU A 81 9.28 15.17 -2.83
N LEU A 82 10.08 15.99 -3.51
CA LEU A 82 10.32 17.37 -3.13
C LEU A 82 9.11 18.22 -3.54
N SER A 83 8.47 18.83 -2.55
CA SER A 83 7.30 19.70 -2.70
C SER A 83 7.70 21.14 -2.39
N GLU A 84 7.34 22.10 -3.22
CA GLU A 84 7.66 23.51 -3.03
C GLU A 84 6.41 24.36 -3.20
N TRP A 85 6.13 25.22 -2.23
CA TRP A 85 5.03 26.19 -2.27
C TRP A 85 5.53 27.60 -1.99
N ASN A 86 5.42 28.50 -2.98
CA ASN A 86 5.93 29.87 -2.90
C ASN A 86 7.40 29.94 -2.44
N GLY A 87 8.22 28.97 -2.88
CA GLY A 87 9.64 28.87 -2.52
C GLY A 87 9.93 28.23 -1.14
N LEU A 88 8.90 27.78 -0.42
CA LEU A 88 9.05 26.98 0.79
C LEU A 88 9.05 25.49 0.43
N THR A 89 10.16 24.83 0.73
CA THR A 89 10.36 23.39 0.51
C THR A 89 9.74 22.55 1.61
N ASP A 90 9.13 21.44 1.24
CA ASP A 90 8.58 20.38 2.08
C ASP A 90 8.74 19.02 1.37
N TRP A 91 8.32 17.95 2.03
CA TRP A 91 8.41 16.58 1.51
C TRP A 91 7.05 15.90 1.45
N LEU A 92 6.71 15.38 0.28
CA LEU A 92 5.55 14.54 0.09
C LEU A 92 5.97 13.07 0.08
N ILE A 93 5.44 12.28 1.01
CA ILE A 93 5.71 10.84 1.13
C ILE A 93 4.51 10.07 0.58
N ILE A 94 4.72 9.21 -0.42
CA ILE A 94 3.66 8.39 -1.04
C ILE A 94 4.08 6.93 -1.20
N GLY A 95 3.12 6.02 -1.39
CA GLY A 95 3.38 4.59 -1.64
C GLY A 95 3.80 3.75 -0.42
N MET A 96 3.93 4.37 0.77
CA MET A 96 4.24 3.63 2.01
C MET A 96 3.04 2.92 2.62
N ASN A 97 1.81 3.30 2.24
CA ASN A 97 0.60 2.89 2.94
C ASN A 97 0.46 1.36 2.95
N TRP A 98 0.63 0.69 1.80
CA TRP A 98 0.57 -0.77 1.73
C TRP A 98 1.65 -1.47 2.56
N HIS A 99 2.90 -1.00 2.50
CA HIS A 99 4.01 -1.57 3.27
C HIS A 99 3.77 -1.46 4.78
N VAL A 100 3.31 -0.30 5.25
CA VAL A 100 2.93 -0.10 6.65
C VAL A 100 1.78 -1.01 7.03
N GLN A 101 0.76 -1.16 6.18
CA GLN A 101 -0.36 -2.08 6.44
C GLN A 101 0.09 -3.55 6.49
N CYS A 102 1.03 -3.97 5.64
CA CYS A 102 1.62 -5.31 5.70
C CYS A 102 2.38 -5.54 7.00
N LEU A 103 3.19 -4.57 7.44
CA LEU A 103 3.92 -4.65 8.72
C LEU A 103 2.97 -4.70 9.92
N LEU A 104 1.89 -3.90 9.91
CA LEU A 104 0.86 -3.93 10.95
C LEU A 104 0.14 -5.29 11.00
N LYS A 105 -0.22 -5.85 9.85
CA LYS A 105 -0.83 -7.19 9.76
C LYS A 105 0.13 -8.28 10.27
N LEU A 106 1.41 -8.20 9.90
CA LEU A 106 2.43 -9.13 10.37
C LEU A 106 2.56 -9.07 11.89
N GLY A 107 2.63 -7.88 12.48
CA GLY A 107 2.67 -7.69 13.93
C GLY A 107 1.45 -8.32 14.63
N ALA A 108 0.25 -8.12 14.09
CA ALA A 108 -0.97 -8.72 14.63
C ALA A 108 -0.95 -10.27 14.57
N VAL A 109 -0.46 -10.84 13.46
CA VAL A 109 -0.31 -12.30 13.31
C VAL A 109 0.73 -12.85 14.28
N GLN A 110 1.85 -12.15 14.47
CA GLN A 110 2.87 -12.54 15.44
C GLN A 110 2.33 -12.53 16.87
N GLU A 111 1.52 -11.54 17.24
CA GLU A 111 0.87 -11.50 18.56
C GLU A 111 -0.12 -12.66 18.74
N GLN A 112 -0.92 -12.99 17.72
CA GLN A 112 -1.82 -14.15 17.75
C GLN A 112 -1.04 -15.46 17.90
N PHE A 113 0.06 -15.61 17.18
CA PHE A 113 0.93 -16.79 17.27
C PHE A 113 1.59 -16.91 18.64
N ALA A 114 2.13 -15.82 19.20
CA ALA A 114 2.73 -15.82 20.53
C ALA A 114 1.71 -16.27 21.61
N ARG A 115 0.46 -15.78 21.54
CA ARG A 115 -0.62 -16.22 22.44
C ARG A 115 -0.99 -17.70 22.30
N LEU A 116 -0.83 -18.27 21.10
CA LEU A 116 -1.06 -19.70 20.84
C LEU A 116 0.11 -20.57 21.32
N VAL A 117 1.33 -20.03 21.36
CA VAL A 117 2.54 -20.75 21.81
C VAL A 117 2.73 -20.66 23.33
N GLU A 118 2.35 -19.55 23.98
CA GLU A 118 2.47 -19.38 25.44
C GLU A 118 1.44 -20.19 26.24
N ARG A 119 0.32 -20.55 25.62
CA ARG A 119 -0.65 -21.47 26.20
C ARG A 119 -0.32 -22.85 25.64
N ASP A 120 -0.12 -23.83 26.51
CA ASP A 120 -0.21 -25.25 26.17
C ASP A 120 -1.60 -25.53 25.58
N PHE A 121 -1.78 -25.23 24.30
CA PHE A 121 -3.02 -25.42 23.58
C PHE A 121 -3.10 -26.89 23.19
N ASP A 122 -3.84 -27.66 23.97
CA ASP A 122 -4.35 -28.94 23.50
C ASP A 122 -5.37 -28.69 22.38
N PHE A 123 -5.07 -29.18 21.17
CA PHE A 123 -6.06 -29.18 20.10
C PHE A 123 -7.09 -30.27 20.41
N LEU A 124 -8.36 -29.88 20.58
CA LEU A 124 -9.48 -30.82 20.60
C LEU A 124 -9.80 -31.21 19.15
N VAL A 125 -9.17 -32.27 18.66
CA VAL A 125 -9.47 -32.82 17.34
C VAL A 125 -10.68 -33.73 17.46
N ARG A 126 -11.78 -33.35 16.81
CA ARG A 126 -12.98 -34.19 16.70
C ARG A 126 -12.80 -35.11 15.49
N LEU A 127 -12.31 -36.32 15.72
CA LEU A 127 -12.22 -37.34 14.70
C LEU A 127 -13.63 -37.83 14.37
N GLU A 128 -14.18 -37.45 13.21
CA GLU A 128 -15.38 -38.10 12.70
C GLU A 128 -15.01 -39.49 12.17
N PRO A 129 -15.70 -40.56 12.62
CA PRO A 129 -15.41 -41.91 12.15
C PRO A 129 -15.79 -42.05 10.67
N PRO A 130 -15.05 -42.88 9.88
CA PRO A 130 -15.19 -42.94 8.42
C PRO A 130 -16.49 -43.59 7.91
N SER A 131 -17.39 -44.02 8.80
CA SER A 131 -18.59 -44.75 8.41
C SER A 131 -19.72 -44.47 9.40
N GLY A 132 -20.85 -44.02 8.86
CA GLY A 132 -22.00 -43.50 9.59
C GLY A 132 -22.73 -44.51 10.49
N ASN A 133 -23.60 -43.91 11.30
CA ASN A 133 -24.60 -44.50 12.19
C ASN A 133 -24.09 -45.19 13.46
N ALA A 134 -23.91 -44.40 14.52
CA ALA A 134 -24.27 -44.84 15.86
C ALA A 134 -24.92 -43.68 16.63
N VAL A 135 -26.21 -43.86 16.88
CA VAL A 135 -27.03 -43.04 17.78
C VAL A 135 -26.46 -43.17 19.19
N GLY A 136 -26.16 -42.05 19.85
CA GLY A 136 -26.24 -41.97 21.31
C GLY A 136 -24.97 -41.69 22.12
N GLU A 137 -23.76 -41.66 21.54
CA GLU A 137 -22.56 -41.35 22.33
C GLU A 137 -21.73 -40.24 21.68
N THR A 138 -21.53 -39.15 22.43
CA THR A 138 -20.63 -38.07 22.06
C THR A 138 -19.24 -38.68 21.82
N PRO A 139 -18.65 -38.56 20.62
CA PRO A 139 -17.36 -39.19 20.33
C PRO A 139 -16.29 -38.65 21.29
N PRO A 140 -15.35 -39.51 21.76
CA PRO A 140 -14.32 -39.09 22.70
C PRO A 140 -13.45 -38.02 22.04
N LEU A 141 -13.39 -36.85 22.68
CA LEU A 141 -12.44 -35.82 22.30
C LEU A 141 -11.04 -36.31 22.66
N MET A 142 -10.17 -36.43 21.67
CA MET A 142 -8.76 -36.72 21.90
C MET A 142 -8.02 -35.38 22.03
N CYS A 143 -7.44 -35.11 23.21
CA CYS A 143 -6.45 -34.04 23.35
C CYS A 143 -5.17 -34.51 22.69
N VAL A 144 -4.69 -33.73 21.71
CA VAL A 144 -3.36 -33.92 21.14
C VAL A 144 -2.50 -32.74 21.60
N SER A 145 -1.54 -33.04 22.46
CA SER A 145 -0.51 -32.09 22.88
C SER A 145 0.66 -32.17 21.88
N ILE A 146 1.10 -31.02 21.38
CA ILE A 146 2.29 -30.96 20.52
C ILE A 146 3.50 -30.81 21.43
N ALA A 147 4.25 -31.90 21.62
CA ALA A 147 5.58 -31.81 22.21
C ALA A 147 6.52 -31.13 21.19
N THR A 148 7.24 -30.09 21.64
CA THR A 148 8.26 -29.40 20.84
C THR A 148 9.55 -30.20 20.76
#